data_AF-A0A7C9R9X6-F1
#
_entry.id   AF-A0A7C9R9X6-F1
#
_cell.length_a   1.000
_cell.length_b   1.000
_cell.length_c   1.000
_cell.angle_alpha   90.00
_cell.angle_beta   90.00
_cell.angle_gamma   90.00
#
_symmetry.space_group_name_H-M   'P 1'
#
loop_
_entity.id
_entity.type
_entity.pdbx_description
1 polymer ?
#
loop_
_entity_poly.entity_id
_entity_poly.type
_entity_poly.pdbx_seq_one_letter_code
_entity_poly.pdbx_strand_id
1 'polypeptide(L)'
;MLEQLGSFATAFLLYLMLGFPFLIWSGRTVYASVQVEVDGKLRGKPSTGATIFLAVIPILFIAYYFLSGIGGMQHQQRVSDWGPYMFLSLPPACGLLAGYVIGVILGRNSG
;
A
#
# COMPACT_ATOMS: atom_id res chain seq x y z
N MET A 1 9.60 13.23 -27.78
CA MET A 1 8.42 12.35 -27.56
C MET A 1 8.81 10.91 -27.23
N LEU A 2 9.65 10.24 -28.03
CA LEU A 2 10.04 8.84 -27.77
C LEU A 2 10.76 8.63 -26.42
N GLU A 3 11.66 9.54 -26.04
CA GLU A 3 12.39 9.44 -24.76
C GLU A 3 11.49 9.64 -23.53
N GLN A 4 10.51 10.54 -23.61
CA GLN A 4 9.49 10.73 -22.56
C GLN A 4 8.62 9.48 -22.40
N LEU A 5 8.26 8.84 -23.52
CA LEU A 5 7.50 7.59 -23.50
C LEU A 5 8.30 6.47 -22.81
N GLY A 6 9.60 6.35 -23.14
CA GLY A 6 10.50 5.36 -22.53
C GLY A 6 10.70 5.58 -21.04
N SER A 7 10.91 6.83 -20.61
CA SER A 7 11.04 7.21 -19.20
C SER A 7 9.74 6.96 -18.41
N PHE A 8 8.59 7.29 -18.99
CA PHE A 8 7.29 7.01 -18.38
C PHE A 8 7.05 5.50 -18.23
N ALA A 9 7.31 4.72 -19.28
CA ALA A 9 7.11 3.27 -19.26
C ALA A 9 8.01 2.58 -18.23
N THR A 10 9.26 3.00 -18.12
CA THR A 10 10.19 2.47 -17.10
C THR A 10 9.76 2.84 -15.69
N ALA A 11 9.37 4.09 -15.43
CA ALA A 11 8.82 4.49 -14.14
C ALA A 11 7.55 3.71 -13.77
N PHE A 12 6.65 3.53 -14.73
CA PHE A 12 5.43 2.74 -14.54
C PHE A 12 5.75 1.27 -14.23
N LEU A 13 6.64 0.63 -14.98
CA LEU A 13 7.09 -0.74 -14.73
C LEU A 13 7.75 -0.88 -13.35
N LEU A 14 8.56 0.08 -12.93
CA LEU A 14 9.16 0.11 -11.59
C LEU A 14 8.07 0.18 -10.51
N TYR A 15 7.06 1.02 -10.70
CA TYR A 15 5.91 1.11 -9.79
C TYR A 15 5.16 -0.21 -9.72
N LEU A 16 4.94 -0.88 -10.84
CA LEU A 16 4.30 -2.18 -10.87
C LEU A 16 5.15 -3.23 -10.13
N MET A 17 6.44 -3.32 -10.43
CA MET A 17 7.35 -4.27 -9.79
C MET A 17 7.42 -4.07 -8.27
N LEU A 18 7.37 -2.82 -7.81
CA LEU A 18 7.39 -2.50 -6.38
C LEU A 18 6.03 -2.65 -5.71
N GLY A 19 4.92 -2.40 -6.40
CA GLY A 19 3.57 -2.44 -5.81
C GLY A 19 2.92 -3.82 -5.81
N PHE A 20 3.05 -4.58 -6.91
CA PHE A 20 2.34 -5.86 -7.10
C PHE A 20 2.67 -6.92 -6.03
N PRO A 21 3.93 -7.13 -5.63
CA PRO A 21 4.24 -8.12 -4.59
C PRO A 21 3.52 -7.81 -3.27
N PHE A 22 3.45 -6.53 -2.90
CA PHE A 22 2.78 -6.06 -1.68
C PHE A 22 1.26 -6.15 -1.79
N LEU A 23 0.70 -5.91 -2.98
CA LEU A 23 -0.71 -6.14 -3.27
C LEU A 23 -1.10 -7.60 -3.08
N ILE A 24 -0.36 -8.52 -3.71
CA ILE A 24 -0.65 -9.95 -3.62
C ILE A 24 -0.48 -10.44 -2.17
N TRP A 25 0.61 -10.02 -1.51
CA TRP A 25 0.91 -10.45 -0.14
C TRP A 25 -0.11 -9.94 0.88
N SER A 26 -0.45 -8.64 0.84
CA SER A 26 -1.45 -8.07 1.75
C SER A 26 -2.84 -8.66 1.50
N GLY A 27 -3.25 -8.83 0.24
CA GLY A 27 -4.52 -9.47 -0.10
C GLY A 27 -4.65 -10.88 0.44
N ARG A 28 -3.61 -11.71 0.27
CA ARG A 28 -3.59 -13.07 0.81
C ARG A 28 -3.65 -13.08 2.34
N THR A 29 -2.87 -12.22 2.98
CA THR A 29 -2.82 -12.10 4.44
C THR A 29 -4.18 -11.72 5.02
N VAL A 30 -4.83 -10.73 4.42
CA VAL A 30 -6.13 -10.23 4.87
C VAL A 30 -7.24 -11.22 4.59
N TYR A 31 -7.25 -11.81 3.40
CA TYR A 31 -8.19 -12.87 3.04
C TYR A 31 -8.15 -14.01 4.07
N ALA A 32 -6.94 -14.53 4.39
CA ALA A 32 -6.78 -15.56 5.40
C ALA A 32 -7.26 -15.13 6.79
N SER A 33 -7.07 -13.86 7.16
CA SER A 33 -7.55 -13.32 8.45
C SER A 33 -9.07 -13.16 8.53
N VAL A 34 -9.75 -13.08 7.39
CA VAL A 34 -11.21 -12.90 7.30
C VAL A 34 -11.93 -14.25 7.26
N GLN A 35 -11.25 -15.33 6.89
CA GLN A 35 -11.78 -16.70 6.88
C GLN A 35 -11.77 -17.35 8.27
N VAL A 36 -12.26 -16.65 9.29
CA VAL A 36 -12.52 -17.25 10.60
C VAL A 36 -13.92 -17.87 10.57
N GLU A 37 -13.97 -19.18 10.78
CA GLU A 37 -15.23 -19.92 10.89
C GLU A 37 -15.86 -19.65 12.27
N VAL A 38 -17.05 -19.04 12.25
CA VAL A 38 -17.85 -18.76 13.45
C VAL A 38 -19.25 -19.30 13.17
N ASP A 39 -19.71 -20.26 13.98
CA ASP A 39 -21.01 -20.91 13.84
C ASP A 39 -21.28 -21.52 12.44
N GLY A 40 -20.28 -22.20 11.86
CA GLY A 40 -20.40 -22.89 10.56
C GLY A 40 -20.53 -21.96 9.35
N LYS A 41 -20.29 -20.66 9.52
CA LYS A 41 -20.17 -19.67 8.43
C LYS A 41 -18.81 -18.99 8.50
N LEU A 42 -18.20 -18.78 7.33
CA LEU A 42 -16.99 -17.96 7.22
C LEU A 42 -17.38 -16.49 7.43
N ARG A 43 -17.19 -16.00 8.65
CA ARG A 43 -17.54 -14.62 9.04
C ARG A 43 -16.47 -14.08 9.98
N GLY A 44 -15.37 -13.60 9.40
CA GLY A 44 -14.34 -12.85 10.12
C GLY A 44 -14.34 -11.37 9.77
N LYS A 45 -13.93 -10.53 10.72
CA LYS A 45 -13.36 -9.22 10.41
C LYS A 45 -11.86 -9.41 10.21
N PRO A 46 -11.20 -8.60 9.35
CA PRO A 46 -9.75 -8.62 9.27
C PRO A 46 -9.16 -8.36 10.65
N SER A 47 -8.08 -9.07 10.99
CA SER A 47 -7.46 -8.95 12.32
C SER A 47 -7.01 -7.51 12.59
N THR A 48 -7.02 -7.11 13.88
CA THR A 48 -6.57 -5.77 14.29
C THR A 48 -5.14 -5.50 13.82
N GLY A 49 -4.25 -6.51 13.92
CA GLY A 49 -2.88 -6.42 13.43
C GLY A 49 -2.81 -6.20 11.92
N ALA A 50 -3.54 -6.98 11.12
CA ALA A 50 -3.58 -6.80 9.67
C ALA A 50 -4.10 -5.41 9.28
N THR A 51 -5.11 -4.90 10.00
CA THR A 51 -5.65 -3.56 9.76
C THR A 51 -4.63 -2.46 10.08
N ILE A 52 -3.89 -2.57 11.19
CA ILE A 52 -2.87 -1.59 11.55
C ILE A 52 -1.73 -1.58 10.53
N PHE A 53 -1.14 -2.75 10.25
CA PHE A 53 0.06 -2.84 9.42
C PHE A 53 -0.20 -2.69 7.91
N LEU A 54 -1.37 -3.09 7.43
CA LEU A 54 -1.67 -3.12 5.99
C LEU A 54 -2.61 -2.00 5.54
N ALA A 55 -3.24 -1.27 6.47
CA ALA A 55 -4.08 -0.11 6.14
C ALA A 55 -3.67 1.16 6.87
N VAL A 56 -3.65 1.16 8.21
CA VAL A 56 -3.41 2.38 9.00
C VAL A 56 -2.01 2.95 8.77
N ILE A 57 -0.96 2.13 8.91
CA ILE A 57 0.42 2.58 8.71
C ILE A 57 0.64 3.06 7.27
N PRO A 58 0.23 2.32 6.21
CA PRO A 58 0.32 2.80 4.84
C PRO A 58 -0.42 4.13 4.60
N ILE A 59 -1.61 4.32 5.17
CA ILE A 59 -2.35 5.60 5.06
C ILE A 59 -1.58 6.73 5.72
N LEU A 60 -1.09 6.52 6.94
CA LEU A 60 -0.29 7.52 7.66
C LEU A 60 1.01 7.84 6.91
N PHE A 61 1.64 6.83 6.32
CA PHE A 61 2.84 7.00 5.51
C PHE A 61 2.58 7.85 4.25
N ILE A 62 1.50 7.55 3.52
CA ILE A 62 1.10 8.34 2.34
C ILE A 62 0.76 9.77 2.76
N ALA A 63 -0.02 9.94 3.83
CA ALA A 63 -0.33 11.26 4.36
C ALA A 63 0.95 12.04 4.73
N TYR A 64 1.90 11.39 5.42
CA TYR A 64 3.20 11.98 5.74
C TYR A 64 3.98 12.37 4.48
N TYR A 65 4.02 11.51 3.46
CA TYR A 65 4.69 11.79 2.19
C TYR A 65 4.13 13.06 1.53
N PHE A 66 2.80 13.17 1.42
CA PHE A 66 2.17 14.33 0.82
C PHE A 66 2.26 15.58 1.70
N LEU A 67 2.10 15.48 3.02
CA LEU A 67 2.28 16.62 3.93
C LEU A 67 3.72 17.15 3.89
N SER A 68 4.71 16.25 3.80
CA SER A 68 6.12 16.63 3.66
C SER A 68 6.40 17.32 2.33
N GLY A 69 5.73 16.89 1.25
CA GLY A 69 5.84 17.54 -0.07
C GLY A 69 5.10 18.88 -0.18
N ILE A 70 3.94 19.01 0.46
CA ILE A 70 3.09 20.22 0.42
C ILE A 70 3.61 21.30 1.37
N GLY A 71 4.19 20.93 2.53
CA GLY A 71 4.80 21.85 3.49
C GLY A 71 6.28 22.18 3.25
N GLY A 72 6.87 21.64 2.19
CA GLY A 72 8.33 21.62 1.94
C GLY A 72 9.01 22.95 1.60
N MET A 73 8.32 24.10 1.66
CA MET A 73 8.97 25.40 1.48
C MET A 73 9.53 26.04 2.76
N GLN A 74 9.28 25.50 3.96
CA GLN A 74 9.64 26.26 5.17
C GLN A 74 10.52 25.60 6.23
N HIS A 75 10.76 24.28 6.27
CA HIS A 75 11.66 23.72 7.29
C HIS A 75 12.90 23.08 6.66
N GLN A 76 13.86 23.98 6.46
CA GLN A 76 15.25 23.83 6.05
C GLN A 76 16.09 23.03 7.07
N GLN A 77 15.57 21.92 7.59
CA GLN A 77 16.19 21.14 8.64
C GLN A 77 16.54 19.76 8.08
N ARG A 78 17.76 19.66 7.51
CA ARG A 78 18.31 18.49 6.83
C ARG A 78 17.36 17.89 5.80
N VAL A 79 17.49 18.31 4.55
CA VAL A 79 17.02 17.50 3.42
C VAL A 79 17.70 16.14 3.57
N SER A 80 16.94 15.14 4.03
CA SER A 80 17.43 13.77 4.12
C SER A 80 17.92 13.39 2.73
N ASP A 81 19.13 12.83 2.61
CA ASP A 81 19.66 12.34 1.33
C ASP A 81 18.72 11.32 0.66
N TRP A 82 17.80 10.75 1.44
CA TRP A 82 16.77 9.81 1.01
C TRP A 82 15.50 10.46 0.44
N GLY A 83 15.33 11.78 0.54
CA GLY A 83 14.15 12.51 0.07
C GLY A 83 13.80 12.22 -1.40
N PRO A 84 14.76 12.28 -2.34
CA PRO A 84 14.54 11.94 -3.73
C PRO A 84 14.16 10.48 -3.99
N TYR A 85 14.38 9.56 -3.04
CA TYR A 85 14.06 8.14 -3.17
C TYR A 85 12.76 7.74 -2.47
N MET A 86 12.14 8.64 -1.69
CA MET A 86 10.89 8.37 -0.98
C MET A 86 9.76 7.96 -1.93
N PHE A 87 9.75 8.43 -3.18
CA PHE A 87 8.72 8.03 -4.16
C PHE A 87 8.71 6.51 -4.42
N LEU A 88 9.83 5.81 -4.24
CA LEU A 88 9.92 4.34 -4.42
C LEU A 88 9.17 3.55 -3.36
N SER A 89 8.85 4.19 -2.22
CA SER A 89 8.09 3.57 -1.14
C SER A 89 6.57 3.77 -1.26
N LEU A 90 6.12 4.66 -2.17
CA LEU A 90 4.71 4.86 -2.47
C LEU A 90 4.05 3.62 -3.11
N PRO A 91 4.63 2.98 -4.15
CA PRO A 91 4.03 1.80 -4.77
C PRO A 91 3.78 0.65 -3.79
N PRO A 92 4.72 0.28 -2.90
CA PRO A 92 4.46 -0.69 -1.84
C PRO A 92 3.31 -0.30 -0.92
N ALA A 93 3.25 0.96 -0.45
CA ALA A 93 2.17 1.43 0.43
C ALA A 93 0.80 1.36 -0.25
N CYS A 94 0.71 1.78 -1.51
CA CYS A 94 -0.49 1.65 -2.33
C CYS A 94 -0.85 0.18 -2.57
N GLY A 95 0.14 -0.67 -2.82
CA GLY A 95 -0.04 -2.12 -2.97
C GLY A 95 -0.64 -2.74 -1.72
N LEU A 96 -0.10 -2.44 -0.54
CA LEU A 96 -0.61 -2.91 0.75
C LEU A 96 -2.08 -2.51 0.97
N LEU A 97 -2.43 -1.27 0.66
CA LEU A 97 -3.81 -0.77 0.80
C LEU A 97 -4.77 -1.43 -0.18
N ALA A 98 -4.39 -1.49 -1.46
CA ALA A 98 -5.21 -2.12 -2.48
C ALA A 98 -5.45 -3.60 -2.17
N GLY A 99 -4.38 -4.32 -1.79
CA GLY A 99 -4.48 -5.72 -1.41
C GLY A 99 -5.30 -5.90 -0.13
N TYR A 100 -5.19 -5.01 0.88
CA TYR A 100 -6.06 -5.04 2.05
C TYR A 100 -7.54 -4.98 1.66
N VAL A 101 -7.93 -3.99 0.84
CA VAL A 101 -9.31 -3.82 0.39
C VAL A 101 -9.79 -5.05 -0.39
N ILE A 102 -8.99 -5.55 -1.33
CA ILE A 102 -9.29 -6.74 -2.13
C ILE A 102 -9.49 -7.96 -1.20
N GLY A 103 -8.58 -8.17 -0.26
CA GLY A 103 -8.64 -9.28 0.70
C GLY A 103 -9.90 -9.24 1.57
N VAL A 104 -10.31 -8.05 2.03
CA VAL A 104 -11.56 -7.88 2.80
C VAL A 104 -12.78 -8.21 1.95
N ILE A 105 -12.86 -7.69 0.72
CA ILE A 105 -14.01 -7.92 -0.18
C ILE A 105 -14.11 -9.39 -0.53
N LEU A 106 -13.00 -10.02 -0.95
CA LEU A 106 -12.98 -11.43 -1.31
C LEU A 106 -13.33 -12.30 -0.10
N GLY A 107 -12.72 -12.05 1.06
CA GLY A 107 -12.98 -12.84 2.27
C GLY A 107 -14.44 -12.77 2.72
N ARG A 108 -15.09 -11.61 2.56
CA ARG A 108 -16.52 -11.42 2.88
C ARG A 108 -17.48 -12.06 1.89
N ASN A 109 -17.10 -12.13 0.61
CA ASN A 109 -17.92 -12.72 -0.44
C ASN A 109 -17.78 -14.25 -0.54
N SER A 110 -16.86 -14.85 0.23
CA SER A 110 -16.54 -16.28 0.20
C SER A 110 -17.33 -17.12 1.22
N GLY A 111 -18.22 -16.51 2.03
CA GLY A 111 -19.03 -17.15 3.07
C GLY A 111 -20.49 -16.77 2.99
#